data_AF-A0A2M6Y3G7-F1
#
_entry.id   AF-A0A2M6Y3G7-F1
#
_cell.length_a   1.000
_cell.length_b   1.000
_cell.length_c   1.000
_cell.angle_alpha   90.00
_cell.angle_beta   90.00
_cell.angle_gamma   90.00
#
_symmetry.space_group_name_H-M   'P 1'
#
loop_
_entity.id
_entity.type
_entity.pdbx_description
1 polymer ?
#
loop_
_entity_poly.entity_id
_entity_poly.type
_entity_poly.pdbx_seq_one_letter_code
_entity_poly.pdbx_strand_id
1 'polypeptide(L)'
;MRNSKSCLCTLFSFLILLSASGSSFAFDFDGSRISGLKPSLENSAAGIPAVPAPAAEPGPEGIAEWTVMVFINGKNDLADYGKKDLNEMEAVGSGSRVNIVAELGLLNKGVKRYLVKKDGDTARISSPAVQELGRPDMGDWKHLAEFAAWAKEKYPARRYMLVIWNHGSGWVSNKGISYDDETHNHISTPELGLAMKAIGGVDILAMDACLMQMAEVAYEVKDFAEFIVASEETAPGNGFPYNLMLRGLSKCYDRQTGETAAALVKEYTAYYNSGKTKTKATLSAVKTAALPQLALLTDAWAAAALAYPDKKLLRKASNSAACYFVDEYKDLADLAAKVSEKTKDPELTAKGAALISYIRGTLVTANGATSQMSSGSNGISIYVSRDGASERYKALAFSASTRWDEFLASLPRYVPPPPHHDPNPFDPDNFINPFRH
;
A
#
# COMPACT_ATOMS: atom_id res chain seq x y z
N MET A 1 58.59 34.80 -42.71
CA MET A 1 58.38 35.75 -43.81
C MET A 1 57.53 35.06 -44.89
N ARG A 2 56.29 35.55 -45.02
CA ARG A 2 55.34 35.54 -46.16
C ARG A 2 55.14 34.27 -47.01
N ASN A 3 53.97 33.65 -46.80
CA ASN A 3 52.97 33.36 -47.84
C ASN A 3 51.58 33.58 -47.20
N SER A 4 50.77 34.53 -47.71
CA SER A 4 49.62 34.29 -48.62
C SER A 4 48.45 33.60 -47.91
N LYS A 5 47.19 34.04 -47.90
CA LYS A 5 46.42 35.04 -48.66
C LYS A 5 45.06 35.21 -47.96
N SER A 6 44.53 36.44 -47.98
CA SER A 6 43.12 36.86 -48.03
C SER A 6 42.02 36.07 -47.29
N CYS A 7 41.28 36.73 -46.39
CA CYS A 7 39.94 37.27 -46.71
C CYS A 7 39.44 38.18 -45.59
N LEU A 8 38.61 39.16 -45.97
CA LEU A 8 38.22 40.35 -45.22
C LEU A 8 37.21 40.03 -44.10
N CYS A 9 37.46 40.57 -42.91
CA CYS A 9 36.57 40.51 -41.75
C CYS A 9 35.47 41.59 -41.79
N THR A 10 34.30 41.21 -41.23
CA THR A 10 33.35 42.02 -40.42
C THR A 10 32.57 43.15 -41.14
N LEU A 11 31.26 43.41 -40.90
CA LEU A 11 30.32 43.05 -39.82
C LEU A 11 28.86 43.37 -40.25
N PHE A 12 27.89 42.71 -39.59
CA PHE A 12 26.46 43.05 -39.38
C PHE A 12 25.41 42.86 -40.51
N SER A 13 24.59 41.80 -40.41
CA SER A 13 23.24 41.84 -39.79
C SER A 13 22.29 40.73 -40.28
N PHE A 14 21.61 40.10 -39.31
CA PHE A 14 20.32 39.40 -39.35
C PHE A 14 20.08 38.23 -40.32
N LEU A 15 20.03 37.00 -39.78
CA LEU A 15 18.92 36.08 -40.05
C LEU A 15 18.77 35.07 -38.91
N ILE A 16 17.53 34.93 -38.44
CA ILE A 16 17.07 34.04 -37.37
C ILE A 16 17.05 32.61 -37.91
N LEU A 17 17.73 31.70 -37.22
CA LEU A 17 17.59 30.25 -37.38
C LEU A 17 17.31 29.65 -35.99
N LEU A 18 16.14 29.03 -35.87
CA LEU A 18 15.75 28.22 -34.73
C LEU A 18 16.72 27.04 -34.59
N SER A 19 17.43 26.97 -33.47
CA SER A 19 18.10 25.77 -32.99
C SER A 19 17.51 25.35 -31.65
N ALA A 20 17.31 24.04 -31.52
CA ALA A 20 16.85 23.35 -30.33
C ALA A 20 17.68 23.70 -29.08
N SER A 21 16.99 23.78 -27.94
CA SER A 21 17.59 23.62 -26.62
C SER A 21 16.58 22.94 -25.70
N GLY A 22 16.96 21.76 -25.22
CA GLY A 22 16.23 21.03 -24.19
C GLY A 22 16.08 21.89 -22.95
N SER A 23 14.85 21.93 -22.42
CA SER A 23 14.55 22.55 -21.14
C SER A 23 14.56 21.46 -20.08
N SER A 24 15.64 21.40 -19.31
CA SER A 24 15.69 20.74 -18.02
C SER A 24 14.78 21.51 -17.05
N PHE A 25 13.63 20.93 -16.70
CA PHE A 25 12.81 21.46 -15.61
C PHE A 25 13.42 21.02 -14.28
N ALA A 26 14.21 21.89 -13.68
CA ALA A 26 14.52 21.83 -12.26
C ALA A 26 13.28 22.35 -11.51
N PHE A 27 12.62 21.48 -10.74
CA PHE A 27 11.58 21.89 -9.81
C PHE A 27 12.23 22.32 -8.50
N ASP A 28 12.16 23.60 -8.21
CA ASP A 28 12.57 24.20 -6.94
C ASP A 28 11.47 23.90 -5.90
N PHE A 29 11.82 23.16 -4.86
CA PHE A 29 10.93 22.86 -3.72
C PHE A 29 11.22 23.89 -2.62
N ASP A 30 10.49 25.01 -2.62
CA ASP A 30 10.40 25.86 -1.43
C ASP A 30 9.23 25.40 -0.56
N GLY A 31 9.59 24.68 0.50
CA GLY A 31 8.68 24.27 1.55
C GLY A 31 8.40 25.42 2.52
N SER A 32 7.39 26.24 2.23
CA SER A 32 6.73 27.00 3.28
C SER A 32 5.29 27.40 2.92
N ARG A 33 4.39 27.13 3.88
CA ARG A 33 2.99 27.61 4.01
C ARG A 33 1.92 26.93 3.18
N ILE A 34 1.40 25.82 3.70
CA ILE A 34 -0.05 25.58 3.71
C ILE A 34 -0.44 25.10 5.10
N SER A 35 -0.63 26.04 6.02
CA SER A 35 -1.34 25.82 7.28
C SER A 35 -2.63 26.63 7.24
N GLY A 36 -3.74 25.95 7.52
CA GLY A 36 -5.04 26.56 7.77
C GLY A 36 -5.85 26.86 6.52
N LEU A 37 -6.82 25.98 6.23
CA LEU A 37 -8.22 26.29 5.88
C LEU A 37 -8.91 24.97 5.50
N LYS A 38 -9.79 24.46 6.38
CA LYS A 38 -10.80 23.45 6.02
C LYS A 38 -11.95 24.20 5.33
N PRO A 39 -12.25 23.99 4.03
CA PRO A 39 -13.50 24.47 3.45
C PRO A 39 -14.62 23.48 3.80
N SER A 40 -15.70 24.01 4.37
CA SER A 40 -16.98 23.33 4.55
C SER A 40 -17.51 22.82 3.20
N LEU A 41 -17.63 21.50 3.05
CA LEU A 41 -18.32 20.88 1.93
C LEU A 41 -19.76 20.56 2.35
N GLU A 42 -20.68 21.47 2.05
CA GLU A 42 -22.12 21.19 2.02
C GLU A 42 -22.63 21.27 0.57
N ASN A 43 -23.48 20.29 0.23
CA ASN A 43 -24.33 20.16 -0.96
C ASN A 43 -23.67 19.95 -2.34
N SER A 44 -23.74 18.71 -2.83
CA SER A 44 -24.77 18.30 -3.80
C SER A 44 -24.66 16.80 -4.09
N ALA A 45 -25.47 16.00 -3.40
CA ALA A 45 -25.73 14.62 -3.78
C ALA A 45 -26.82 14.60 -4.86
N ALA A 46 -26.42 14.53 -6.13
CA ALA A 46 -27.29 14.12 -7.21
C ALA A 46 -26.54 13.06 -8.03
N GLY A 47 -27.09 11.85 -8.07
CA GLY A 47 -26.47 10.67 -8.65
C GLY A 47 -26.15 10.83 -10.13
N ILE A 48 -24.90 10.53 -10.47
CA ILE A 48 -24.47 10.30 -11.85
C ILE A 48 -24.64 8.80 -12.11
N PRO A 49 -25.44 8.38 -13.11
CA PRO A 49 -25.51 6.96 -13.48
C PRO A 49 -24.16 6.50 -14.01
N ALA A 50 -23.70 5.35 -13.52
CA ALA A 50 -22.46 4.72 -13.96
C ALA A 50 -22.54 4.38 -15.46
N VAL A 51 -21.68 5.02 -16.26
CA VAL A 51 -21.42 4.60 -17.64
C VAL A 51 -20.66 3.27 -17.57
N PRO A 52 -21.05 2.23 -18.34
CA PRO A 52 -20.30 0.98 -18.37
C PRO A 52 -18.87 1.25 -18.82
N ALA A 53 -17.88 0.76 -18.08
CA ALA A 53 -16.50 0.81 -18.50
C ALA A 53 -16.36 0.06 -19.84
N PRO A 54 -15.72 0.64 -20.87
CA PRO A 54 -15.42 -0.08 -22.09
C PRO A 54 -14.59 -1.32 -21.77
N ALA A 55 -14.90 -2.45 -22.42
CA ALA A 55 -14.00 -3.60 -22.42
C ALA A 55 -12.63 -3.13 -22.93
N ALA A 56 -11.55 -3.52 -22.24
CA ALA A 56 -10.21 -3.08 -22.56
C ALA A 56 -9.85 -3.48 -24.01
N GLU A 57 -9.72 -2.50 -24.90
CA GLU A 57 -9.31 -2.74 -26.30
C GLU A 57 -7.91 -3.35 -26.31
N PRO A 58 -7.63 -4.47 -27.01
CA PRO A 58 -6.25 -4.94 -27.21
C PRO A 58 -5.50 -3.84 -27.97
N GLY A 59 -4.50 -3.13 -27.43
CA GLY A 59 -3.20 -3.65 -27.04
C GLY A 59 -2.36 -3.87 -28.30
N PRO A 60 -1.39 -2.99 -28.62
CA PRO A 60 -0.49 -3.21 -29.75
C PRO A 60 0.11 -4.62 -29.68
N GLU A 61 0.12 -5.32 -30.80
CA GLU A 61 0.65 -6.69 -30.87
C GLU A 61 2.09 -6.74 -30.30
N GLY A 62 2.32 -7.65 -29.35
CA GLY A 62 3.62 -7.87 -28.72
C GLY A 62 3.84 -7.23 -27.34
N ILE A 63 2.91 -6.41 -26.84
CA ILE A 63 2.95 -5.89 -25.45
C ILE A 63 2.26 -6.89 -24.51
N ALA A 64 2.89 -7.17 -23.35
CA ALA A 64 2.31 -8.04 -22.34
C ALA A 64 1.03 -7.45 -21.75
N GLU A 65 0.13 -8.31 -21.27
CA GLU A 65 -1.08 -7.83 -20.56
C GLU A 65 -0.70 -7.29 -19.19
N TRP A 66 0.17 -7.99 -18.47
CA TRP A 66 0.63 -7.61 -17.14
C TRP A 66 2.15 -7.54 -17.04
N THR A 67 2.64 -6.56 -16.29
CA THR A 67 3.95 -6.62 -15.63
C THR A 67 3.72 -6.61 -14.13
N VAL A 68 4.11 -7.70 -13.48
CA VAL A 68 4.13 -7.83 -12.02
C VAL A 68 5.52 -7.46 -11.53
N MET A 69 5.61 -6.41 -10.72
CA MET A 69 6.83 -5.85 -10.16
C MET A 69 6.88 -6.20 -8.68
N VAL A 70 7.85 -6.98 -8.23
CA VAL A 70 7.99 -7.39 -6.83
C VAL A 70 9.25 -6.77 -6.23
N PHE A 71 9.06 -5.81 -5.34
CA PHE A 71 10.14 -5.13 -4.62
C PHE A 71 10.37 -5.84 -3.28
N ILE A 72 11.36 -6.73 -3.24
CA ILE A 72 11.68 -7.60 -2.10
C ILE A 72 12.85 -6.99 -1.33
N ASN A 73 12.53 -6.15 -0.36
CA ASN A 73 13.52 -5.69 0.58
C ASN A 73 13.76 -6.77 1.64
N GLY A 74 14.72 -7.66 1.42
CA GLY A 74 15.17 -8.67 2.39
C GLY A 74 16.43 -8.24 3.14
N LYS A 75 16.70 -6.94 3.27
CA LYS A 75 17.85 -6.41 4.00
C LYS A 75 17.56 -6.30 5.50
N ASN A 76 16.97 -7.36 6.07
CA ASN A 76 16.58 -7.52 7.46
C ASN A 76 16.47 -9.02 7.80
N ASP A 77 15.83 -9.35 8.92
CA ASP A 77 15.60 -10.72 9.39
C ASP A 77 14.70 -11.59 8.48
N LEU A 78 14.04 -11.00 7.47
CA LEU A 78 13.20 -11.73 6.52
C LEU A 78 13.96 -12.21 5.26
N ALA A 79 15.28 -11.99 5.15
CA ALA A 79 16.08 -12.31 3.97
C ALA A 79 15.86 -13.73 3.38
N ASP A 80 15.65 -14.72 4.25
CA ASP A 80 15.41 -16.11 3.82
C ASP A 80 14.02 -16.34 3.22
N TYR A 81 13.00 -15.59 3.66
CA TYR A 81 11.67 -15.64 3.09
C TYR A 81 11.64 -14.98 1.71
N GLY A 82 12.26 -13.80 1.56
CA GLY A 82 12.34 -13.12 0.26
C GLY A 82 13.02 -13.96 -0.83
N LYS A 83 14.03 -14.78 -0.47
CA LYS A 83 14.63 -15.76 -1.41
C LYS A 83 13.65 -16.86 -1.80
N LYS A 84 12.90 -17.39 -0.83
CA LYS A 84 11.90 -18.43 -1.09
C LYS A 84 10.81 -17.89 -2.00
N ASP A 85 10.34 -16.68 -1.76
CA ASP A 85 9.28 -16.06 -2.54
C ASP A 85 9.73 -15.80 -3.98
N LEU A 86 10.97 -15.32 -4.19
CA LEU A 86 11.54 -15.23 -5.54
C LEU A 86 11.60 -16.60 -6.23
N ASN A 87 11.99 -17.65 -5.52
CA ASN A 87 12.00 -19.01 -6.03
C ASN A 87 10.57 -19.56 -6.29
N GLU A 88 9.57 -19.17 -5.51
CA GLU A 88 8.17 -19.54 -5.76
C GLU A 88 7.66 -18.92 -7.06
N MET A 89 8.08 -17.69 -7.37
CA MET A 89 7.78 -17.05 -8.65
C MET A 89 8.34 -17.82 -9.85
N GLU A 90 9.50 -18.47 -9.72
CA GLU A 90 10.13 -19.29 -10.77
C GLU A 90 9.31 -20.55 -11.13
N ALA A 91 8.44 -21.03 -10.24
CA ALA A 91 7.52 -22.11 -10.58
C ALA A 91 6.50 -21.72 -11.68
N VAL A 92 6.33 -20.42 -11.92
CA VAL A 92 5.48 -19.84 -12.97
C VAL A 92 6.34 -19.21 -14.07
N GLY A 93 7.23 -18.29 -13.70
CA GLY A 93 8.10 -17.54 -14.60
C GLY A 93 7.38 -16.56 -15.53
N SER A 94 8.15 -15.67 -16.16
CA SER A 94 7.65 -14.73 -17.17
C SER A 94 7.27 -15.44 -18.47
N GLY A 95 6.30 -14.89 -19.19
CA GLY A 95 5.85 -15.38 -20.50
C GLY A 95 5.40 -14.23 -21.42
N SER A 96 4.82 -14.57 -22.58
CA SER A 96 4.44 -13.57 -23.59
C SER A 96 3.28 -12.64 -23.17
N ARG A 97 2.50 -13.01 -22.15
CA ARG A 97 1.35 -12.25 -21.65
C ARG A 97 1.58 -11.61 -20.28
N VAL A 98 2.52 -12.14 -19.51
CA VAL A 98 2.78 -11.69 -18.13
C VAL A 98 4.29 -11.65 -17.93
N ASN A 99 4.82 -10.46 -17.68
CA ASN A 99 6.18 -10.28 -17.19
C ASN A 99 6.17 -10.35 -15.67
N ILE A 100 7.14 -11.07 -15.10
CA ILE A 100 7.35 -11.13 -13.66
C ILE A 100 8.78 -10.63 -13.42
N VAL A 101 8.88 -9.47 -12.79
CA VAL A 101 10.15 -8.82 -12.51
C VAL A 101 10.29 -8.57 -11.02
N ALA A 102 11.48 -8.78 -10.51
CA ALA A 102 11.75 -8.63 -9.08
C ALA A 102 13.03 -7.84 -8.86
N GLU A 103 13.05 -7.03 -7.81
CA GLU A 103 14.27 -6.54 -7.19
C GLU A 103 14.39 -7.18 -5.82
N LEU A 104 15.50 -7.88 -5.58
CA LEU A 104 15.77 -8.58 -4.34
C LEU A 104 17.01 -7.98 -3.69
N GLY A 105 16.83 -7.35 -2.54
CA GLY A 105 17.90 -7.02 -1.62
C GLY A 105 18.04 -8.08 -0.54
N LEU A 106 19.28 -8.40 -0.21
CA LEU A 106 19.59 -9.36 0.83
C LEU A 106 20.61 -8.78 1.80
N LEU A 107 20.34 -8.96 3.09
CA LEU A 107 21.20 -8.50 4.16
C LEU A 107 22.65 -8.96 3.95
N ASN A 108 23.57 -8.00 3.89
CA ASN A 108 25.00 -8.13 3.64
C ASN A 108 25.40 -8.77 2.31
N LYS A 109 24.48 -8.84 1.34
CA LYS A 109 24.68 -9.54 0.05
C LYS A 109 24.42 -8.65 -1.17
N GLY A 110 23.81 -7.48 -0.97
CA GLY A 110 23.51 -6.50 -2.01
C GLY A 110 22.15 -6.72 -2.68
N VAL A 111 21.90 -5.92 -3.72
CA VAL A 111 20.62 -5.81 -4.41
C VAL A 111 20.77 -6.19 -5.88
N LYS A 112 19.85 -7.02 -6.38
CA LYS A 112 19.83 -7.48 -7.77
C LYS A 112 18.42 -7.40 -8.36
N ARG A 113 18.34 -7.15 -9.66
CA ARG A 113 17.09 -7.23 -10.44
C ARG A 113 17.03 -8.49 -11.28
N TYR A 114 15.82 -9.00 -11.47
CA TYR A 114 15.53 -10.24 -12.17
C TYR A 114 14.37 -10.03 -13.14
N LEU A 115 14.49 -10.63 -14.33
CA LEU A 115 13.33 -11.12 -15.07
C LEU A 115 13.17 -12.59 -14.68
N VAL A 116 12.11 -12.90 -13.94
CA VAL A 116 11.91 -14.24 -13.39
C VAL A 116 11.69 -15.22 -14.52
N LYS A 117 12.54 -16.26 -14.59
CA LYS A 117 12.44 -17.33 -15.58
C LYS A 117 11.81 -18.55 -14.94
N LYS A 118 11.07 -19.31 -15.74
CA LYS A 118 10.45 -20.53 -15.25
C LYS A 118 11.48 -21.64 -15.05
N ASP A 119 11.42 -22.29 -13.91
CA ASP A 119 12.11 -23.55 -13.66
C ASP A 119 11.26 -24.48 -12.76
N GLY A 120 11.88 -25.57 -12.29
CA GLY A 120 11.27 -26.49 -11.32
C GLY A 120 12.15 -26.74 -10.08
N ASP A 121 13.21 -25.97 -9.87
CA ASP A 121 14.01 -26.04 -8.65
C ASP A 121 13.26 -25.27 -7.56
N THR A 122 12.99 -25.94 -6.44
CA THR A 122 12.25 -25.35 -5.30
C THR A 122 13.18 -24.88 -4.19
N ALA A 123 14.50 -24.98 -4.40
CA ALA A 123 15.52 -24.73 -3.38
C ALA A 123 16.47 -23.60 -3.72
N ARG A 124 16.58 -23.19 -4.99
CA ARG A 124 17.56 -22.19 -5.44
C ARG A 124 17.03 -21.32 -6.58
N ILE A 125 17.22 -20.01 -6.41
CA ILE A 125 16.98 -19.02 -7.46
C ILE A 125 17.86 -19.33 -8.66
N SER A 126 17.25 -19.66 -9.80
CA SER A 126 17.96 -20.00 -11.04
C SER A 126 17.97 -18.86 -12.06
N SER A 127 17.07 -17.89 -11.91
CA SER A 127 16.94 -16.72 -12.76
C SER A 127 18.22 -15.90 -12.71
N PRO A 128 18.85 -15.63 -13.87
CA PRO A 128 20.03 -14.78 -13.90
C PRO A 128 19.65 -13.36 -13.52
N ALA A 129 20.49 -12.70 -12.71
CA ALA A 129 20.35 -11.29 -12.45
C ALA A 129 20.51 -10.51 -13.77
N VAL A 130 19.57 -9.62 -14.06
CA VAL A 130 19.62 -8.73 -15.23
C VAL A 130 20.32 -7.41 -14.90
N GLN A 131 20.45 -7.09 -13.61
CA GLN A 131 21.20 -5.95 -13.11
C GLN A 131 21.67 -6.21 -11.68
N GLU A 132 22.90 -5.80 -11.35
CA GLU A 132 23.41 -5.75 -9.98
C GLU A 132 23.56 -4.27 -9.58
N LEU A 133 23.06 -3.92 -8.38
CA LEU A 133 22.92 -2.53 -7.95
C LEU A 133 23.87 -2.15 -6.81
N GLY A 134 24.68 -3.10 -6.31
CA GLY A 134 25.48 -2.88 -5.11
C GLY A 134 24.62 -2.99 -3.86
N ARG A 135 24.62 -1.96 -3.01
CA ARG A 135 23.91 -1.94 -1.72
C ARG A 135 23.08 -0.65 -1.51
N PRO A 136 22.19 -0.28 -2.46
CA PRO A 136 21.32 0.88 -2.27
C PRO A 136 20.42 0.69 -1.04
N ASP A 137 19.88 1.81 -0.56
CA ASP A 137 18.88 1.85 0.50
C ASP A 137 17.52 1.43 -0.06
N MET A 138 17.00 0.28 0.36
CA MET A 138 15.67 -0.19 -0.05
C MET A 138 14.56 0.33 0.84
N GLY A 139 14.90 1.08 1.90
CA GLY A 139 13.99 1.92 2.65
C GLY A 139 13.76 3.30 2.03
N ASP A 140 14.51 3.70 1.00
CA ASP A 140 14.30 4.96 0.29
C ASP A 140 13.15 4.82 -0.73
N TRP A 141 12.11 5.64 -0.56
CA TRP A 141 10.94 5.67 -1.45
C TRP A 141 11.30 6.03 -2.90
N LYS A 142 12.40 6.77 -3.11
CA LYS A 142 12.91 7.08 -4.44
C LYS A 142 13.44 5.84 -5.13
N HIS A 143 14.07 4.93 -4.40
CA HIS A 143 14.58 3.68 -4.96
C HIS A 143 13.44 2.76 -5.42
N LEU A 144 12.35 2.70 -4.64
CA LEU A 144 11.11 2.03 -5.06
C LEU A 144 10.56 2.63 -6.37
N ALA A 145 10.53 3.96 -6.48
CA ALA A 145 10.09 4.63 -7.71
C ALA A 145 11.01 4.35 -8.90
N GLU A 146 12.33 4.32 -8.69
CA GLU A 146 13.33 3.95 -9.70
C GLU A 146 13.15 2.51 -10.19
N PHE A 147 12.88 1.57 -9.28
CA PHE A 147 12.60 0.17 -9.64
C PHE A 147 11.35 0.06 -10.53
N ALA A 148 10.24 0.69 -10.13
CA ALA A 148 9.01 0.65 -10.91
C ALA A 148 9.16 1.37 -12.27
N ALA A 149 9.88 2.49 -12.32
CA ALA A 149 10.18 3.18 -13.59
C ALA A 149 11.02 2.29 -14.52
N TRP A 150 12.07 1.65 -13.99
CA TRP A 150 12.88 0.68 -14.74
C TRP A 150 12.04 -0.49 -15.26
N ALA A 151 11.15 -1.03 -14.44
CA ALA A 151 10.30 -2.15 -14.83
C ALA A 151 9.31 -1.75 -15.94
N LYS A 152 8.69 -0.57 -15.84
CA LYS A 152 7.81 -0.01 -16.89
C LYS A 152 8.55 0.22 -18.21
N GLU A 153 9.78 0.71 -18.16
CA GLU A 153 10.61 0.95 -19.35
C GLU A 153 11.06 -0.36 -20.01
N LYS A 154 11.61 -1.31 -19.23
CA LYS A 154 12.19 -2.55 -19.77
C LYS A 154 11.15 -3.61 -20.12
N TYR A 155 10.03 -3.62 -19.42
CA TYR A 155 8.98 -4.63 -19.55
C TYR A 155 7.61 -3.95 -19.65
N PRO A 156 7.34 -3.25 -20.77
CA PRO A 156 6.08 -2.57 -20.95
C PRO A 156 4.92 -3.56 -20.97
N ALA A 157 3.83 -3.17 -20.33
CA ALA A 157 2.59 -3.94 -20.28
C ALA A 157 1.40 -2.99 -20.31
N ARG A 158 0.22 -3.55 -20.57
CA ARG A 158 -1.05 -2.81 -20.51
C ARG A 158 -1.43 -2.47 -19.07
N ARG A 159 -1.08 -3.36 -18.13
CA ARG A 159 -1.39 -3.24 -16.72
C ARG A 159 -0.20 -3.57 -15.84
N TYR A 160 -0.14 -2.92 -14.69
CA TYR A 160 0.97 -3.02 -13.74
C TYR A 160 0.46 -3.41 -12.37
N MET A 161 1.11 -4.42 -11.79
CA MET A 161 0.96 -4.75 -10.38
C MET A 161 2.28 -4.45 -9.68
N LEU A 162 2.27 -3.61 -8.66
CA LEU A 162 3.40 -3.40 -7.78
C LEU A 162 3.16 -4.13 -6.47
N VAL A 163 4.05 -5.05 -6.12
CA VAL A 163 4.09 -5.72 -4.83
C VAL A 163 5.26 -5.16 -4.02
N ILE A 164 4.97 -4.59 -2.85
CA ILE A 164 5.99 -4.19 -1.88
C ILE A 164 6.04 -5.26 -0.80
N TRP A 165 7.16 -5.95 -0.70
CA TRP A 165 7.37 -7.07 0.21
C TRP A 165 8.38 -6.68 1.29
N ASN A 166 7.98 -6.79 2.57
CA ASN A 166 8.81 -6.61 3.77
C ASN A 166 7.96 -6.79 5.04
N HIS A 167 8.50 -6.41 6.21
CA HIS A 167 7.72 -5.91 7.34
C HIS A 167 6.85 -4.71 6.95
N GLY A 168 5.74 -4.58 7.67
CA GLY A 168 4.86 -3.42 7.67
C GLY A 168 4.41 -3.14 9.09
N SER A 169 4.17 -1.87 9.39
CA SER A 169 3.65 -1.46 10.70
C SER A 169 2.35 -0.69 10.60
N GLY A 170 1.86 -0.41 9.39
CA GLY A 170 0.76 0.52 9.17
C GLY A 170 1.16 1.92 9.65
N TRP A 171 0.48 2.41 10.68
CA TRP A 171 0.63 3.74 11.27
C TRP A 171 1.29 3.83 12.69
N VAL A 172 1.39 2.76 13.48
CA VAL A 172 2.06 2.75 14.80
C VAL A 172 3.51 2.27 14.66
N SER A 173 4.35 2.57 15.64
CA SER A 173 5.82 2.40 15.64
C SER A 173 6.55 3.32 14.64
N ASN A 174 7.55 2.82 13.90
CA ASN A 174 8.33 3.56 12.90
C ASN A 174 7.46 4.03 11.71
N LYS A 175 6.24 3.48 11.53
CA LYS A 175 5.16 3.94 10.62
C LYS A 175 5.48 3.82 9.13
N GLY A 176 5.34 2.63 8.59
CA GLY A 176 5.56 2.43 7.17
C GLY A 176 5.76 0.98 6.75
N ILE A 177 6.53 0.82 5.68
CA ILE A 177 6.80 -0.44 4.98
C ILE A 177 8.25 -0.44 4.46
N SER A 178 8.77 -1.59 4.07
CA SER A 178 10.11 -1.72 3.45
C SER A 178 11.25 -1.31 4.40
N TYR A 179 11.34 -1.95 5.56
CA TYR A 179 12.41 -1.75 6.53
C TYR A 179 13.74 -2.32 6.05
N ASP A 180 14.76 -1.49 6.02
CA ASP A 180 16.15 -1.84 5.67
C ASP A 180 17.04 -1.68 6.91
N ASP A 181 17.46 -2.80 7.49
CA ASP A 181 18.27 -2.82 8.71
C ASP A 181 19.72 -2.40 8.45
N GLU A 182 20.19 -2.41 7.19
CA GLU A 182 21.54 -1.93 6.87
C GLU A 182 21.64 -0.41 6.89
N THR A 183 20.58 0.27 6.49
CA THR A 183 20.52 1.73 6.40
C THR A 183 19.73 2.36 7.53
N HIS A 184 19.02 1.54 8.33
CA HIS A 184 18.07 1.96 9.36
C HIS A 184 16.97 2.87 8.82
N ASN A 185 16.59 2.65 7.55
CA ASN A 185 15.57 3.42 6.87
C ASN A 185 14.35 2.55 6.53
N HIS A 186 13.23 3.21 6.22
CA HIS A 186 12.00 2.57 5.75
C HIS A 186 11.16 3.60 5.00
N ILE A 187 10.22 3.13 4.20
CA ILE A 187 9.29 3.99 3.47
C ILE A 187 8.14 4.34 4.41
N SER A 188 8.07 5.60 4.86
CA SER A 188 6.94 6.04 5.68
C SER A 188 5.64 6.15 4.89
N THR A 189 4.49 6.17 5.57
CA THR A 189 3.17 6.26 4.90
C THR A 189 3.04 7.48 3.96
N PRO A 190 3.48 8.71 4.31
CA PRO A 190 3.50 9.82 3.36
C PRO A 190 4.48 9.63 2.20
N GLU A 191 5.66 9.05 2.46
CA GLU A 191 6.65 8.77 1.42
C GLU A 191 6.16 7.70 0.44
N LEU A 192 5.35 6.75 0.88
CA LEU A 192 4.65 5.82 -0.01
C LEU A 192 3.74 6.58 -0.99
N GLY A 193 3.02 7.60 -0.53
CA GLY A 193 2.27 8.52 -1.39
C GLY A 193 3.16 9.23 -2.43
N LEU A 194 4.35 9.70 -2.01
CA LEU A 194 5.34 10.31 -2.90
C LEU A 194 5.89 9.32 -3.94
N ALA A 195 6.20 8.09 -3.53
CA ALA A 195 6.65 7.03 -4.43
C ALA A 195 5.59 6.72 -5.47
N MET A 196 4.35 6.46 -5.05
CA MET A 196 3.27 6.13 -5.98
C MET A 196 2.97 7.25 -6.98
N LYS A 197 3.08 8.51 -6.54
CA LYS A 197 3.02 9.68 -7.42
C LYS A 197 4.16 9.70 -8.45
N ALA A 198 5.39 9.48 -8.01
CA ALA A 198 6.56 9.45 -8.89
C ALA A 198 6.52 8.29 -9.91
N ILE A 199 5.91 7.16 -9.53
CA ILE A 199 5.70 5.99 -10.40
C ILE A 199 4.67 6.27 -11.50
N GLY A 200 3.80 7.27 -11.32
CA GLY A 200 2.67 7.54 -12.21
C GLY A 200 1.54 6.50 -12.08
N GLY A 201 1.43 5.88 -10.90
CA GLY A 201 0.39 4.92 -10.55
C GLY A 201 0.51 3.52 -11.17
N VAL A 202 -0.34 2.61 -10.70
CA VAL A 202 -0.42 1.19 -11.13
C VAL A 202 -1.88 0.72 -11.12
N ASP A 203 -2.17 -0.45 -11.68
CA ASP A 203 -3.50 -1.04 -11.60
C ASP A 203 -3.73 -1.66 -10.22
N ILE A 204 -2.76 -2.42 -9.72
CA ILE A 204 -2.82 -3.04 -8.39
C ILE A 204 -1.58 -2.67 -7.58
N LEU A 205 -1.78 -2.00 -6.44
CA LEU A 205 -0.78 -1.90 -5.38
C LEU A 205 -1.03 -3.01 -4.37
N ALA A 206 -0.16 -3.99 -4.33
CA ALA A 206 -0.17 -5.06 -3.35
C ALA A 206 0.91 -4.81 -2.29
N MET A 207 0.57 -5.02 -1.03
CA MET A 207 1.52 -4.90 0.08
C MET A 207 1.56 -6.25 0.79
N ASP A 208 2.61 -7.01 0.50
CA ASP A 208 2.94 -8.27 1.17
C ASP A 208 3.72 -7.92 2.45
N ALA A 209 2.98 -7.29 3.36
CA ALA A 209 3.49 -6.71 4.59
C ALA A 209 2.36 -6.58 5.62
N CYS A 210 2.74 -6.65 6.90
CA CYS A 210 1.82 -6.61 8.03
C CYS A 210 1.04 -5.29 8.12
N LEU A 211 -0.25 -5.37 8.43
CA LEU A 211 -1.07 -4.24 8.91
C LEU A 211 -1.22 -3.06 7.91
N MET A 212 -1.10 -3.32 6.60
CA MET A 212 -1.10 -2.27 5.58
C MET A 212 -2.50 -1.92 5.02
N GLN A 213 -3.53 -2.74 5.28
CA GLN A 213 -4.91 -2.49 4.84
C GLN A 213 -5.65 -1.52 5.78
N MET A 214 -5.07 -0.33 5.97
CA MET A 214 -5.62 0.74 6.80
C MET A 214 -6.25 1.84 5.94
N ALA A 215 -7.31 2.48 6.45
CA ALA A 215 -7.91 3.65 5.82
C ALA A 215 -6.90 4.77 5.59
N GLU A 216 -6.01 5.00 6.55
CA GLU A 216 -4.96 6.01 6.50
C GLU A 216 -3.96 5.75 5.38
N VAL A 217 -3.43 4.52 5.31
CA VAL A 217 -2.46 4.11 4.28
C VAL A 217 -3.12 4.17 2.90
N ALA A 218 -4.32 3.59 2.78
CA ALA A 218 -5.03 3.54 1.51
C ALA A 218 -5.33 4.94 0.95
N TYR A 219 -5.66 5.89 1.82
CA TYR A 219 -6.00 7.25 1.40
C TYR A 219 -4.80 8.06 0.89
N GLU A 220 -3.59 7.81 1.40
CA GLU A 220 -2.35 8.46 0.90
C GLU A 220 -2.04 8.08 -0.55
N VAL A 221 -2.41 6.88 -0.98
CA VAL A 221 -2.10 6.34 -2.31
C VAL A 221 -3.31 6.26 -3.24
N LYS A 222 -4.48 6.77 -2.82
CA LYS A 222 -5.77 6.59 -3.50
C LYS A 222 -5.79 7.01 -4.97
N ASP A 223 -4.96 7.99 -5.35
CA ASP A 223 -4.94 8.56 -6.70
C ASP A 223 -3.96 7.82 -7.65
N PHE A 224 -3.26 6.80 -7.14
CA PHE A 224 -2.13 6.16 -7.83
C PHE A 224 -2.23 4.63 -7.89
N ALA A 225 -3.37 4.05 -7.53
CA ALA A 225 -3.68 2.64 -7.78
C ALA A 225 -5.15 2.51 -8.19
N GLU A 226 -5.57 1.51 -8.97
CA GLU A 226 -7.00 1.20 -9.15
C GLU A 226 -7.52 0.37 -7.96
N PHE A 227 -6.72 -0.60 -7.53
CA PHE A 227 -6.98 -1.44 -6.36
C PHE A 227 -5.76 -1.52 -5.43
N ILE A 228 -6.05 -1.61 -4.14
CA ILE A 228 -5.08 -1.96 -3.10
C ILE A 228 -5.39 -3.37 -2.60
N VAL A 229 -4.36 -4.21 -2.51
CA VAL A 229 -4.46 -5.57 -1.95
C VAL A 229 -3.49 -5.70 -0.77
N ALA A 230 -4.02 -5.74 0.44
CA ALA A 230 -3.22 -5.80 1.67
C ALA A 230 -3.97 -6.51 2.80
N SER A 231 -3.24 -6.75 3.91
CA SER A 231 -3.75 -7.39 5.13
C SER A 231 -4.07 -6.35 6.21
N GLU A 232 -5.18 -6.56 6.92
CA GLU A 232 -5.48 -5.83 8.16
C GLU A 232 -4.69 -6.38 9.35
N GLU A 233 -4.29 -7.66 9.27
CA GLU A 233 -3.54 -8.41 10.27
C GLU A 233 -2.04 -8.49 9.90
N THR A 234 -1.22 -9.01 10.81
CA THR A 234 0.12 -9.51 10.47
C THR A 234 0.06 -10.54 9.34
N ALA A 235 0.97 -10.41 8.37
CA ALA A 235 1.14 -11.39 7.32
C ALA A 235 1.94 -12.57 7.88
N PRO A 236 1.56 -13.83 7.61
CA PRO A 236 2.39 -14.98 7.97
C PRO A 236 3.74 -14.90 7.27
N GLY A 237 4.81 -15.42 7.88
CA GLY A 237 6.19 -15.23 7.37
C GLY A 237 6.44 -15.73 5.93
N ASN A 238 5.65 -16.70 5.43
CA ASN A 238 5.71 -17.14 4.03
C ASN A 238 5.12 -16.11 3.02
N GLY A 239 4.56 -14.99 3.48
CA GLY A 239 4.03 -13.94 2.63
C GLY A 239 2.91 -14.40 1.70
N PHE A 240 2.88 -13.85 0.49
CA PHE A 240 1.95 -14.28 -0.55
C PHE A 240 2.38 -15.65 -1.11
N PRO A 241 1.45 -16.60 -1.34
CA PRO A 241 1.78 -17.84 -2.07
C PRO A 241 1.96 -17.53 -3.57
N TYR A 242 3.13 -16.97 -3.93
CA TYR A 242 3.42 -16.37 -5.22
C TYR A 242 3.17 -17.36 -6.37
N ASN A 243 3.59 -18.61 -6.20
CA ASN A 243 3.38 -19.67 -7.18
C ASN A 243 1.89 -19.92 -7.51
N LEU A 244 0.98 -19.77 -6.54
CA LEU A 244 -0.46 -19.96 -6.71
C LEU A 244 -1.10 -18.70 -7.30
N MET A 245 -0.79 -17.53 -6.73
CA MET A 245 -1.35 -16.25 -7.14
C MET A 245 -0.94 -15.89 -8.58
N LEU A 246 0.34 -16.05 -8.93
CA LEU A 246 0.84 -15.78 -10.29
C LEU A 246 0.33 -16.80 -11.31
N ARG A 247 0.11 -18.04 -10.90
CA ARG A 247 -0.52 -19.06 -11.75
C ARG A 247 -1.99 -18.75 -11.99
N GLY A 248 -2.68 -18.23 -10.99
CA GLY A 248 -4.03 -17.69 -11.10
C GLY A 248 -4.07 -16.56 -12.12
N LEU A 249 -3.24 -15.52 -11.91
CA LEU A 249 -3.11 -14.38 -12.82
C LEU A 249 -2.80 -14.83 -14.26
N SER A 250 -1.83 -15.72 -14.45
CA SER A 250 -1.44 -16.20 -15.79
C SER A 250 -2.56 -16.96 -16.52
N LYS A 251 -3.57 -17.47 -15.80
CA LYS A 251 -4.76 -18.12 -16.40
C LYS A 251 -5.89 -17.15 -16.68
N CYS A 252 -5.87 -15.95 -16.10
CA CYS A 252 -6.93 -14.97 -16.22
C CYS A 252 -6.41 -13.55 -16.46
N TYR A 253 -5.29 -13.44 -17.18
CA TYR A 253 -4.59 -12.19 -17.40
C TYR A 253 -5.47 -11.14 -18.08
N ASP A 254 -6.44 -11.57 -18.88
CA ASP A 254 -7.39 -10.76 -19.65
C ASP A 254 -8.61 -10.28 -18.85
N ARG A 255 -8.83 -10.78 -17.63
CA ARG A 255 -9.95 -10.33 -16.77
C ARG A 255 -9.81 -8.89 -16.33
N GLN A 256 -10.89 -8.28 -15.87
CA GLN A 256 -10.87 -6.93 -15.30
C GLN A 256 -9.96 -6.86 -14.05
N THR A 257 -9.36 -5.69 -13.80
CA THR A 257 -8.44 -5.49 -12.67
C THR A 257 -9.05 -5.89 -11.32
N GLY A 258 -10.32 -5.55 -11.08
CA GLY A 258 -11.03 -5.93 -9.85
C GLY A 258 -11.23 -7.43 -9.69
N GLU A 259 -11.45 -8.17 -10.79
CA GLU A 259 -11.55 -9.63 -10.76
C GLU A 259 -10.19 -10.27 -10.46
N THR A 260 -9.11 -9.70 -11.01
CA THR A 260 -7.74 -10.10 -10.69
C THR A 260 -7.44 -9.88 -9.20
N ALA A 261 -7.73 -8.68 -8.66
CA ALA A 261 -7.53 -8.39 -7.24
C ALA A 261 -8.34 -9.33 -6.33
N ALA A 262 -9.60 -9.63 -6.70
CA ALA A 262 -10.42 -10.59 -5.97
C ALA A 262 -9.85 -12.02 -6.01
N ALA A 263 -9.27 -12.44 -7.15
CA ALA A 263 -8.63 -13.74 -7.27
C ALA A 263 -7.39 -13.86 -6.36
N LEU A 264 -6.58 -12.79 -6.24
CA LEU A 264 -5.45 -12.74 -5.31
C LEU A 264 -5.89 -12.98 -3.86
N VAL A 265 -6.92 -12.25 -3.41
CA VAL A 265 -7.51 -12.41 -2.07
C VAL A 265 -8.02 -13.83 -1.84
N LYS A 266 -8.71 -14.40 -2.83
CA LYS A 266 -9.25 -15.76 -2.75
C LYS A 266 -8.15 -16.81 -2.61
N GLU A 267 -7.12 -16.75 -3.45
CA GLU A 267 -6.01 -17.73 -3.43
C GLU A 267 -5.22 -17.66 -2.11
N TYR A 268 -4.89 -16.45 -1.64
CA TYR A 268 -4.22 -16.24 -0.35
C TYR A 268 -5.05 -16.81 0.81
N THR A 269 -6.34 -16.48 0.85
CA THR A 269 -7.25 -16.92 1.91
C THR A 269 -7.44 -18.43 1.89
N ALA A 270 -7.51 -19.05 0.70
CA ALA A 270 -7.61 -20.49 0.55
C ALA A 270 -6.33 -21.20 1.04
N TYR A 271 -5.16 -20.67 0.67
CA TYR A 271 -3.86 -21.21 1.08
C TYR A 271 -3.73 -21.25 2.61
N TYR A 272 -4.02 -20.13 3.29
CA TYR A 272 -3.91 -20.04 4.75
C TYR A 272 -5.07 -20.67 5.53
N ASN A 273 -6.15 -21.09 4.86
CA ASN A 273 -7.21 -21.90 5.47
C ASN A 273 -7.01 -23.42 5.29
N SER A 274 -6.02 -23.83 4.49
CA SER A 274 -5.87 -25.23 4.07
C SER A 274 -4.95 -26.06 5.00
N GLY A 275 -5.25 -27.36 5.11
CA GLY A 275 -4.33 -28.39 5.62
C GLY A 275 -3.48 -28.00 6.85
N LYS A 276 -2.15 -28.00 6.65
CA LYS A 276 -1.11 -27.73 7.66
C LYS A 276 -0.79 -26.24 7.84
N THR A 277 -1.37 -25.35 7.03
CA THR A 277 -1.05 -23.91 6.96
C THR A 277 -2.15 -23.04 7.59
N LYS A 278 -3.02 -23.63 8.42
CA LYS A 278 -4.07 -22.94 9.17
C LYS A 278 -3.48 -21.89 10.11
N THR A 279 -3.42 -20.65 9.63
CA THR A 279 -2.83 -19.52 10.33
C THR A 279 -3.79 -18.33 10.30
N LYS A 280 -3.72 -17.49 11.33
CA LYS A 280 -4.42 -16.19 11.32
C LYS A 280 -3.92 -15.36 10.15
N ALA A 281 -4.81 -15.01 9.24
CA ALA A 281 -4.48 -14.16 8.12
C ALA A 281 -5.73 -13.44 7.63
N THR A 282 -5.55 -12.21 7.16
CA THR A 282 -6.54 -11.47 6.39
C THR A 282 -5.93 -11.00 5.08
N LEU A 283 -6.77 -10.81 4.07
CA LEU A 283 -6.41 -10.07 2.87
C LEU A 283 -7.68 -9.50 2.28
N SER A 284 -7.61 -8.30 1.73
CA SER A 284 -8.76 -7.70 1.05
C SER A 284 -8.32 -6.97 -0.21
N ALA A 285 -9.29 -6.66 -1.07
CA ALA A 285 -9.12 -5.78 -2.21
C ALA A 285 -10.00 -4.54 -2.02
N VAL A 286 -9.37 -3.37 -1.97
CA VAL A 286 -10.04 -2.07 -1.83
C VAL A 286 -9.97 -1.30 -3.14
N LYS A 287 -11.13 -0.84 -3.63
CA LYS A 287 -11.22 0.03 -4.80
C LYS A 287 -10.88 1.46 -4.41
N THR A 288 -9.81 2.03 -4.96
CA THR A 288 -9.30 3.32 -4.51
C THR A 288 -10.20 4.50 -4.86
N ALA A 289 -10.87 4.45 -6.02
CA ALA A 289 -11.86 5.45 -6.42
C ALA A 289 -13.04 5.59 -5.44
N ALA A 290 -13.25 4.60 -4.56
CA ALA A 290 -14.27 4.62 -3.52
C ALA A 290 -13.79 5.28 -2.20
N LEU A 291 -12.48 5.55 -2.04
CA LEU A 291 -11.90 6.12 -0.82
C LEU A 291 -12.34 7.56 -0.50
N PRO A 292 -12.53 8.48 -1.48
CA PRO A 292 -13.05 9.82 -1.17
C PRO A 292 -14.40 9.79 -0.45
N GLN A 293 -15.32 8.93 -0.90
CA GLN A 293 -16.63 8.77 -0.26
C GLN A 293 -16.54 8.02 1.08
N LEU A 294 -15.56 7.10 1.25
CA LEU A 294 -15.25 6.55 2.58
C LEU A 294 -14.89 7.67 3.56
N ALA A 295 -13.99 8.59 3.17
CA ALA A 295 -13.59 9.69 4.04
C ALA A 295 -14.79 10.59 4.41
N LEU A 296 -15.67 10.91 3.46
CA LEU A 296 -16.90 11.68 3.74
C LEU A 296 -17.81 10.97 4.75
N LEU A 297 -18.02 9.66 4.60
CA LEU A 297 -18.86 8.89 5.52
C LEU A 297 -18.22 8.74 6.90
N THR A 298 -16.89 8.55 6.95
CA THR A 298 -16.14 8.50 8.20
C THR A 298 -16.15 9.86 8.91
N ASP A 299 -16.01 10.98 8.19
CA ASP A 299 -16.15 12.31 8.76
C ASP A 299 -17.56 12.54 9.34
N ALA A 300 -18.60 12.19 8.58
CA ALA A 300 -19.98 12.32 9.03
C ALA A 300 -20.26 11.46 10.28
N TRP A 301 -19.66 10.27 10.36
CA TRP A 301 -19.73 9.43 11.56
C TRP A 301 -18.95 10.03 12.73
N ALA A 302 -17.74 10.53 12.49
CA ALA A 302 -16.92 11.21 13.50
C ALA A 302 -17.63 12.45 14.06
N ALA A 303 -18.39 13.17 13.22
CA ALA A 303 -19.30 14.25 13.62
C ALA A 303 -20.26 13.85 14.73
N ALA A 304 -21.01 12.79 14.47
CA ALA A 304 -22.04 12.30 15.38
C ALA A 304 -21.36 11.75 16.66
N ALA A 305 -20.22 11.09 16.52
CA ALA A 305 -19.43 10.62 17.66
C ALA A 305 -18.89 11.79 18.52
N LEU A 306 -18.52 12.92 17.91
CA LEU A 306 -18.11 14.14 18.62
C LEU A 306 -19.29 14.82 19.33
N ALA A 307 -20.49 14.80 18.75
CA ALA A 307 -21.69 15.33 19.38
C ALA A 307 -22.22 14.46 20.54
N TYR A 308 -21.99 13.14 20.49
CA TYR A 308 -22.49 12.21 21.51
C TYR A 308 -21.83 12.43 22.88
N PRO A 309 -22.59 12.61 23.98
CA PRO A 309 -22.04 13.11 25.25
C PRO A 309 -21.17 12.09 26.01
N ASP A 310 -21.48 10.80 25.97
CA ASP A 310 -20.78 9.79 26.77
C ASP A 310 -19.53 9.23 26.06
N LYS A 311 -18.42 9.97 26.16
CA LYS A 311 -17.12 9.57 25.59
C LYS A 311 -16.55 8.29 26.20
N LYS A 312 -16.91 7.96 27.45
CA LYS A 312 -16.49 6.70 28.09
C LYS A 312 -17.18 5.52 27.44
N LEU A 313 -18.46 5.64 27.12
CA LEU A 313 -19.19 4.61 26.39
C LEU A 313 -18.67 4.45 24.95
N LEU A 314 -18.35 5.56 24.25
CA LEU A 314 -17.70 5.48 22.94
C LEU A 314 -16.37 4.73 23.01
N ARG A 315 -15.49 5.07 23.97
CA ARG A 315 -14.22 4.34 24.15
C ARG A 315 -14.45 2.85 24.43
N LYS A 316 -15.40 2.51 25.30
CA LYS A 316 -15.75 1.11 25.59
C LYS A 316 -16.27 0.38 24.35
N ALA A 317 -17.04 1.06 23.51
CA ALA A 317 -17.52 0.52 22.24
C ALA A 317 -16.37 0.30 21.25
N SER A 318 -15.53 1.31 21.05
CA SER A 318 -14.38 1.21 20.15
C SER A 318 -13.41 0.10 20.54
N ASN A 319 -13.17 -0.09 21.84
CA ASN A 319 -12.29 -1.14 22.34
C ASN A 319 -12.91 -2.54 22.24
N SER A 320 -14.22 -2.66 21.99
CA SER A 320 -14.89 -3.95 21.76
C SER A 320 -15.00 -4.34 20.29
N ALA A 321 -14.55 -3.47 19.38
CA ALA A 321 -14.44 -3.77 17.97
C ALA A 321 -13.32 -4.78 17.72
N ALA A 322 -13.48 -5.60 16.68
CA ALA A 322 -12.43 -6.46 16.17
C ALA A 322 -11.14 -5.65 15.98
N CYS A 323 -10.04 -6.21 16.44
CA CYS A 323 -8.72 -5.64 16.29
C CYS A 323 -7.73 -6.71 15.87
N TYR A 324 -6.56 -6.25 15.46
CA TYR A 324 -5.50 -7.08 14.89
C TYR A 324 -4.37 -7.21 15.90
N PHE A 325 -3.18 -7.61 15.45
CA PHE A 325 -1.99 -7.68 16.29
C PHE A 325 -1.76 -6.42 17.12
N VAL A 326 -2.04 -5.25 16.53
CA VAL A 326 -2.09 -3.98 17.24
C VAL A 326 -3.53 -3.69 17.67
N ASP A 327 -3.76 -3.58 18.98
CA ASP A 327 -5.09 -3.31 19.54
C ASP A 327 -5.66 -1.96 19.11
N GLU A 328 -4.81 -0.97 18.81
CA GLU A 328 -5.22 0.34 18.26
C GLU A 328 -5.73 0.24 16.82
N TYR A 329 -5.51 -0.87 16.11
CA TYR A 329 -6.07 -1.08 14.77
C TYR A 329 -7.39 -1.79 14.86
N LYS A 330 -8.46 -1.03 14.63
CA LYS A 330 -9.83 -1.53 14.69
C LYS A 330 -10.36 -1.75 13.28
N ASP A 331 -11.09 -2.83 13.07
CA ASP A 331 -11.92 -2.95 11.88
C ASP A 331 -12.93 -1.80 11.84
N LEU A 332 -12.95 -1.02 10.76
CA LEU A 332 -13.74 0.22 10.70
C LEU A 332 -15.25 -0.05 10.66
N ALA A 333 -15.68 -1.13 10.00
CA ALA A 333 -17.11 -1.47 9.94
C ALA A 333 -17.60 -2.07 11.26
N ASP A 334 -16.84 -2.96 11.89
CA ASP A 334 -17.17 -3.51 13.20
C ASP A 334 -17.13 -2.43 14.28
N LEU A 335 -16.18 -1.49 14.21
CA LEU A 335 -16.15 -0.30 15.07
C LEU A 335 -17.47 0.48 15.04
N ALA A 336 -17.93 0.84 13.84
CA ALA A 336 -19.21 1.53 13.66
C ALA A 336 -20.39 0.69 14.19
N ALA A 337 -20.35 -0.63 14.01
CA ALA A 337 -21.38 -1.55 14.49
C ALA A 337 -21.43 -1.62 16.02
N LYS A 338 -20.27 -1.77 16.68
CA LYS A 338 -20.17 -1.82 18.16
C LYS A 338 -20.58 -0.49 18.80
N VAL A 339 -20.24 0.63 18.18
CA VAL A 339 -20.70 1.95 18.65
C VAL A 339 -22.21 2.06 18.55
N SER A 340 -22.80 1.65 17.42
CA SER A 340 -24.25 1.66 17.23
C SER A 340 -24.96 0.75 18.26
N GLU A 341 -24.47 -0.47 18.47
CA GLU A 341 -25.02 -1.43 19.42
C GLU A 341 -25.02 -0.92 20.85
N LYS A 342 -23.92 -0.29 21.29
CA LYS A 342 -23.76 0.15 22.68
C LYS A 342 -24.43 1.48 22.98
N THR A 343 -24.32 2.46 22.08
CA THR A 343 -24.89 3.80 22.31
C THR A 343 -26.39 3.82 22.05
N LYS A 344 -26.87 3.07 21.06
CA LYS A 344 -28.25 3.12 20.54
C LYS A 344 -28.70 4.54 20.17
N ASP A 345 -27.74 5.43 19.92
CA ASP A 345 -28.00 6.80 19.52
C ASP A 345 -28.50 6.80 18.06
N PRO A 346 -29.64 7.45 17.74
CA PRO A 346 -30.23 7.39 16.41
C PRO A 346 -29.31 7.92 15.31
N GLU A 347 -28.60 9.02 15.57
CA GLU A 347 -27.73 9.65 14.56
C GLU A 347 -26.48 8.81 14.31
N LEU A 348 -25.78 8.41 15.38
CA LEU A 348 -24.64 7.49 15.30
C LEU A 348 -25.00 6.18 14.61
N THR A 349 -26.16 5.61 14.92
CA THR A 349 -26.62 4.36 14.30
C THR A 349 -26.89 4.54 12.81
N ALA A 350 -27.53 5.64 12.40
CA ALA A 350 -27.80 5.92 10.99
C ALA A 350 -26.50 6.16 10.20
N LYS A 351 -25.58 6.98 10.72
CA LYS A 351 -24.27 7.21 10.09
C LYS A 351 -23.42 5.94 10.07
N GLY A 352 -23.46 5.15 11.14
CA GLY A 352 -22.76 3.86 11.24
C GLY A 352 -23.26 2.86 10.20
N ALA A 353 -24.58 2.74 10.03
CA ALA A 353 -25.17 1.87 9.02
C ALA A 353 -24.76 2.26 7.59
N ALA A 354 -24.75 3.56 7.27
CA ALA A 354 -24.30 4.06 5.97
C ALA A 354 -22.82 3.73 5.72
N LEU A 355 -21.95 3.95 6.71
CA LEU A 355 -20.53 3.62 6.65
C LEU A 355 -20.29 2.11 6.44
N ILE A 356 -20.95 1.26 7.25
CA ILE A 356 -20.84 -0.20 7.17
C ILE A 356 -21.29 -0.70 5.79
N SER A 357 -22.44 -0.22 5.31
CA SER A 357 -22.98 -0.61 4.00
C SER A 357 -22.03 -0.22 2.87
N TYR A 358 -21.42 0.96 2.96
CA TYR A 358 -20.48 1.43 1.95
C TYR A 358 -19.19 0.61 1.93
N ILE A 359 -18.64 0.29 3.11
CA ILE A 359 -17.44 -0.54 3.23
C ILE A 359 -17.67 -1.91 2.58
N ARG A 360 -18.76 -2.59 2.97
CA ARG A 360 -19.05 -3.97 2.53
C ARG A 360 -19.60 -4.08 1.11
N GLY A 361 -20.22 -3.02 0.58
CA GLY A 361 -20.92 -3.06 -0.70
C GLY A 361 -20.21 -2.37 -1.86
N THR A 362 -19.26 -1.46 -1.58
CA THR A 362 -18.66 -0.61 -2.63
C THR A 362 -17.15 -0.49 -2.49
N LEU A 363 -16.63 -0.24 -1.29
CA LEU A 363 -15.21 -0.04 -1.06
C LEU A 363 -14.41 -1.35 -1.18
N VAL A 364 -14.78 -2.35 -0.37
CA VAL A 364 -14.09 -3.64 -0.29
C VAL A 364 -14.73 -4.58 -1.29
N THR A 365 -14.05 -4.84 -2.40
CA THR A 365 -14.58 -5.67 -3.50
C THR A 365 -14.30 -7.16 -3.31
N ALA A 366 -13.33 -7.50 -2.48
CA ALA A 366 -13.09 -8.85 -1.99
C ALA A 366 -12.53 -8.79 -0.57
N ASN A 367 -13.00 -9.67 0.30
CA ASN A 367 -12.54 -9.78 1.67
C ASN A 367 -12.29 -11.25 2.01
N GLY A 368 -11.17 -11.52 2.65
CA GLY A 368 -10.78 -12.84 3.12
C GLY A 368 -10.24 -12.77 4.53
N ALA A 369 -10.83 -13.56 5.42
CA ALA A 369 -10.34 -13.78 6.78
C ALA A 369 -10.31 -15.29 7.03
N THR A 370 -9.21 -15.80 7.58
CA THR A 370 -9.12 -17.23 7.87
C THR A 370 -10.00 -17.63 9.05
N SER A 371 -10.32 -18.91 9.14
CA SER A 371 -11.10 -19.47 10.25
C SER A 371 -10.46 -19.29 11.64
N GLN A 372 -9.17 -18.94 11.69
CA GLN A 372 -8.41 -18.62 12.90
C GLN A 372 -8.60 -17.17 13.36
N MET A 373 -9.11 -16.30 12.49
CA MET A 373 -9.46 -14.92 12.83
C MET A 373 -10.74 -14.90 13.65
N SER A 374 -10.81 -13.95 14.59
CA SER A 374 -12.08 -13.66 15.25
C SER A 374 -13.05 -13.04 14.24
N SER A 375 -14.35 -13.22 14.44
CA SER A 375 -15.35 -12.54 13.62
C SER A 375 -15.18 -11.03 13.70
N GLY A 376 -15.44 -10.33 12.59
CA GLY A 376 -15.47 -8.87 12.56
C GLY A 376 -14.45 -8.22 11.62
N SER A 377 -13.64 -8.98 10.89
CA SER A 377 -12.80 -8.44 9.81
C SER A 377 -13.61 -8.23 8.53
N ASN A 378 -13.65 -6.99 8.07
CA ASN A 378 -14.42 -6.49 6.95
C ASN A 378 -13.52 -5.91 5.84
N GLY A 379 -12.20 -6.03 5.96
CA GLY A 379 -11.24 -5.71 4.91
C GLY A 379 -10.69 -4.29 4.96
N ILE A 380 -10.95 -3.50 6.01
CA ILE A 380 -10.26 -2.23 6.20
C ILE A 380 -10.23 -1.81 7.67
N SER A 381 -9.02 -1.59 8.18
CA SER A 381 -8.81 -1.12 9.54
C SER A 381 -8.64 0.39 9.63
N ILE A 382 -8.72 0.93 10.83
CA ILE A 382 -8.49 2.34 11.15
C ILE A 382 -7.76 2.46 12.49
N TYR A 383 -6.94 3.50 12.65
CA TYR A 383 -6.24 3.77 13.90
C TYR A 383 -7.16 4.41 14.94
N VAL A 384 -7.30 3.75 16.10
CA VAL A 384 -8.00 4.24 17.29
C VAL A 384 -7.01 4.40 18.43
N SER A 385 -6.39 5.57 18.51
CA SER A 385 -5.33 5.86 19.47
C SER A 385 -5.75 5.66 20.93
N ARG A 386 -4.82 5.14 21.75
CA ARG A 386 -4.93 5.07 23.21
C ARG A 386 -4.88 6.46 23.89
N ASP A 387 -4.07 7.37 23.35
CA ASP A 387 -3.70 8.64 23.98
C ASP A 387 -4.09 9.88 23.16
N GLY A 388 -4.65 9.69 21.97
CA GLY A 388 -5.05 10.76 21.04
C GLY A 388 -4.12 10.89 19.83
N ALA A 389 -4.54 11.66 18.83
CA ALA A 389 -3.79 11.79 17.59
C ALA A 389 -2.47 12.58 17.76
N SER A 390 -1.33 11.94 17.46
CA SER A 390 -0.02 12.62 17.37
C SER A 390 0.02 13.65 16.24
N GLU A 391 0.91 14.65 16.30
CA GLU A 391 1.11 15.62 15.21
C GLU A 391 1.45 14.96 13.86
N ARG A 392 2.23 13.87 13.88
CA ARG A 392 2.49 13.08 12.66
C ARG A 392 1.19 12.51 12.06
N TYR A 393 0.20 12.14 12.87
CA TYR A 393 -1.08 11.58 12.37
C TYR A 393 -1.94 12.67 11.74
N LYS A 394 -1.95 13.87 12.36
CA LYS A 394 -2.64 15.04 11.83
C LYS A 394 -2.11 15.48 10.46
N ALA A 395 -0.86 15.14 10.15
CA ALA A 395 -0.26 15.44 8.85
C ALA A 395 -0.72 14.48 7.71
N LEU A 396 -1.42 13.38 8.02
CA LEU A 396 -1.94 12.47 7.00
C LEU A 396 -3.10 13.07 6.22
N ALA A 397 -3.19 12.75 4.94
CA ALA A 397 -4.27 13.18 4.05
C ALA A 397 -5.65 12.71 4.54
N PHE A 398 -5.76 11.50 5.09
CA PHE A 398 -7.00 11.00 5.68
C PHE A 398 -7.45 11.82 6.89
N SER A 399 -6.50 12.15 7.76
CA SER A 399 -6.74 12.97 8.95
C SER A 399 -7.16 14.39 8.55
N ALA A 400 -6.45 15.00 7.59
CA ALA A 400 -6.80 16.32 7.05
C ALA A 400 -8.19 16.37 6.38
N SER A 401 -8.66 15.25 5.83
CA SER A 401 -9.93 15.13 5.10
C SER A 401 -11.12 14.74 5.99
N THR A 402 -10.88 14.46 7.27
CA THR A 402 -11.91 13.99 8.20
C THR A 402 -11.81 14.73 9.53
N ARG A 403 -12.75 14.44 10.44
CA ARG A 403 -12.65 14.80 11.86
C ARG A 403 -12.21 13.65 12.75
N TRP A 404 -11.47 12.71 12.18
CA TRP A 404 -11.09 11.53 12.92
C TRP A 404 -10.12 11.85 14.04
N ASP A 405 -9.14 12.72 13.81
CA ASP A 405 -8.19 13.13 14.84
C ASP A 405 -8.85 13.91 15.98
N GLU A 406 -9.84 14.78 15.70
CA GLU A 406 -10.64 15.38 16.77
C GLU A 406 -11.47 14.34 17.53
N PHE A 407 -12.04 13.34 16.84
CA PHE A 407 -12.71 12.22 17.50
C PHE A 407 -11.76 11.45 18.42
N LEU A 408 -10.56 11.10 17.95
CA LEU A 408 -9.53 10.43 18.76
C LEU A 408 -9.15 11.25 20.00
N ALA A 409 -9.00 12.57 19.86
CA ALA A 409 -8.70 13.47 20.97
C ALA A 409 -9.84 13.59 21.98
N SER A 410 -11.09 13.35 21.58
CA SER A 410 -12.26 13.39 22.46
C SER A 410 -12.40 12.16 23.36
N LEU A 411 -11.76 11.05 23.00
CA LEU A 411 -11.89 9.79 23.74
C LEU A 411 -11.00 9.81 24.99
N PRO A 412 -11.50 9.30 26.15
CA PRO A 412 -10.66 9.14 27.32
C PRO A 412 -9.48 8.21 27.02
N ARG A 413 -8.35 8.47 27.70
CA ARG A 413 -7.16 7.64 27.66
C ARG A 413 -7.49 6.18 27.93
N TYR A 414 -6.90 5.28 27.16
CA TYR A 414 -7.04 3.83 27.36
C TYR A 414 -5.71 3.19 27.71
N VAL A 415 -5.71 2.42 28.80
CA VAL A 415 -4.60 1.53 29.16
C VAL A 415 -5.11 0.11 28.98
N PRO A 416 -4.57 -0.67 28.02
CA PRO A 416 -4.97 -2.06 27.85
C PRO A 416 -4.61 -2.87 29.09
N PRO A 417 -5.36 -3.94 29.40
CA PRO A 417 -4.91 -4.90 30.40
C PRO A 417 -3.55 -5.49 29.96
N PRO A 418 -2.67 -5.87 30.91
CA PRO A 418 -1.39 -6.47 30.58
C PRO A 418 -1.62 -7.72 29.71
N PRO A 419 -0.77 -7.95 28.68
CA PRO A 419 -0.94 -9.08 27.79
C PRO A 419 -0.90 -10.38 28.58
N HIS A 420 -1.83 -11.29 28.30
CA HIS A 420 -1.76 -12.65 28.79
C HIS A 420 -0.62 -13.37 28.04
N HIS A 421 0.56 -13.42 28.65
CA HIS A 421 1.73 -14.24 28.31
C HIS A 421 1.79 -14.79 26.88
N ASP A 422 2.36 -13.99 25.97
CA ASP A 422 3.28 -14.48 24.95
C ASP A 422 4.33 -13.38 24.72
N PRO A 423 5.64 -13.68 24.74
CA PRO A 423 6.66 -12.69 24.42
C PRO A 423 6.44 -12.17 23.00
N ASN A 424 6.35 -10.85 22.85
CA ASN A 424 6.12 -10.16 21.59
C ASN A 424 7.36 -10.29 20.68
N PRO A 425 7.34 -11.10 19.60
CA PRO A 425 8.46 -11.17 18.67
C PRO A 425 8.59 -9.91 17.78
N PHE A 426 7.61 -9.00 17.85
CA PHE A 426 7.54 -7.75 17.10
C PHE A 426 7.50 -6.54 18.04
N ASP A 427 8.13 -6.63 19.21
CA ASP A 427 8.27 -5.46 20.09
C ASP A 427 9.13 -4.41 19.39
N PRO A 428 8.59 -3.21 19.08
CA PRO A 428 9.37 -2.13 18.47
C PRO A 428 10.62 -1.76 19.29
N ASP A 429 10.61 -1.98 20.61
CA ASP A 429 11.77 -1.74 21.48
C ASP A 429 12.87 -2.81 21.31
N ASN A 430 12.54 -4.01 20.79
CA ASN A 430 13.50 -5.04 20.43
C ASN A 430 14.18 -4.78 19.06
N PHE A 431 13.65 -3.89 18.22
CA PHE A 431 14.28 -3.50 16.95
C PHE A 431 15.35 -2.41 17.12
N ILE A 432 15.49 -1.80 18.30
CA ILE A 432 16.37 -0.65 18.53
C ILE A 432 17.69 -1.04 19.23
N ASN A 433 17.86 -2.27 19.75
CA ASN A 433 19.07 -2.59 20.51
C ASN A 433 19.50 -4.08 20.46
N PRO A 434 20.42 -4.47 19.56
CA PRO A 434 20.94 -5.85 19.52
C PRO A 434 21.93 -6.19 20.66
N PHE A 435 22.15 -5.30 21.64
CA PHE A 435 23.13 -5.50 22.73
C PHE A 435 22.53 -5.65 24.13
N ARG A 436 21.25 -5.97 24.26
CA ARG A 436 20.71 -6.51 25.52
C ARG A 436 20.60 -8.03 25.43
N HIS A 437 21.74 -8.71 25.50
CA HIS A 437 22.04 -9.76 26.48
C HIS A 437 23.48 -10.23 26.32
#